data_AF-A0A344TR13-F1
#
_entry.id   AF-A0A344TR13-F1
#
_cell.length_a   1.000
_cell.length_b   1.000
_cell.length_c   1.000
_cell.angle_alpha   90.00
_cell.angle_beta   90.00
_cell.angle_gamma   90.00
#
_symmetry.space_group_name_H-M   'P 1'
#
loop_
_entity.id
_entity.type
_entity.pdbx_description
1 polymer ?
#
loop_
_entity_poly.entity_id
_entity_poly.type
_entity_poly.pdbx_seq_one_letter_code
_entity_poly.pdbx_strand_id
1 'polypeptide(L)'
;MKDKVTNKKGMQRSLAWVLLFFIVQSTLPTPCFSQTQTITLKSERLNVQPKGFFIVEVIDSRPITTNIGTVWSKPQPLTAVLQGGVAPSIDKLLRRHFNPANTDSLTPIILVIKELHVRETLLPPAKVTGKIKMNLSFETYRDGKRVFLTGGNATTTYTRSGVPPEDIIEPQIRRLLENELKGFSKWYAQSVNVSDIFAKSVTVIIEDDSLIAPAKADSLVYYNPNRPLTWLDFQGAPSVFNRWAAQVFTSFGFEARSSVKNRTVELRVRTKVWIDKTISWVRPDSKNDYVLDHEQLHFDVTRVTAERFKRKVQTMTFSVEDFSSEIQYQYLEYFRLHTQLQQQYDDETNHGINQGMQASWVKKIRDELRSYGIKPSAK
;
A
#
# COMPACT_ATOMS: atom_id res chain seq x y z
N MET A 1 107.86 30.97 21.67
CA MET A 1 107.06 30.09 20.79
C MET A 1 106.20 31.02 19.94
N LYS A 2 106.51 31.02 18.64
CA LYS A 2 106.28 32.04 17.58
C LYS A 2 104.94 32.77 17.67
N ASP A 3 104.93 34.09 17.86
CA ASP A 3 105.17 35.17 16.88
C ASP A 3 103.98 35.44 15.95
N LYS A 4 103.33 36.59 16.14
CA LYS A 4 103.16 37.73 15.19
C LYS A 4 101.89 38.53 15.53
N VAL A 5 102.03 39.81 15.95
CA VAL A 5 102.05 41.03 15.10
C VAL A 5 100.63 41.32 14.57
N THR A 6 99.96 42.46 14.71
CA THR A 6 100.26 43.83 15.18
C THR A 6 98.95 44.63 15.13
N ASN A 7 98.73 45.53 16.12
CA ASN A 7 98.55 46.98 15.93
C ASN A 7 97.35 47.49 15.09
N LYS A 8 96.39 48.19 15.73
CA LYS A 8 96.23 49.66 15.65
C LYS A 8 94.85 50.13 16.15
N LYS A 9 94.93 51.11 17.06
CA LYS A 9 94.23 52.42 17.13
C LYS A 9 92.73 52.56 16.81
N GLY A 10 92.08 53.35 17.68
CA GLY A 10 91.11 54.39 17.29
C GLY A 10 89.66 54.02 17.63
N MET A 11 89.07 54.57 18.69
CA MET A 11 88.44 55.90 18.78
C MET A 11 86.97 55.93 18.28
N GLN A 12 86.07 56.11 19.25
CA GLN A 12 84.81 56.87 19.21
C GLN A 12 83.61 56.43 18.35
N ARG A 13 82.46 56.44 19.06
CA ARG A 13 81.14 57.01 18.72
C ARG A 13 80.11 56.18 17.95
N SER A 14 79.07 55.82 18.71
CA SER A 14 77.62 56.02 18.49
C SER A 14 76.94 55.53 17.20
N LEU A 15 75.86 54.76 17.35
CA LEU A 15 74.63 54.79 16.52
C LEU A 15 73.53 54.00 17.30
N ALA A 16 72.58 54.66 17.96
CA ALA A 16 71.24 54.99 17.45
C ALA A 16 70.47 53.76 16.90
N TRP A 17 69.59 53.18 17.72
CA TRP A 17 68.58 52.21 17.30
C TRP A 17 67.22 52.92 17.14
N VAL A 18 66.78 53.06 15.89
CA VAL A 18 65.39 53.41 15.53
C VAL A 18 64.72 52.12 15.07
N LEU A 19 63.80 51.60 15.87
CA LEU A 19 62.93 50.48 15.51
C LEU A 19 61.70 51.02 14.77
N LEU A 20 61.66 50.80 13.46
CA LEU A 20 60.48 51.03 12.63
C LEU A 20 59.49 49.87 12.83
N PHE A 21 58.33 50.16 13.43
CA PHE A 21 57.16 49.27 13.44
C PHE A 21 56.37 49.48 12.15
N PHE A 22 56.43 48.53 11.22
CA PHE A 22 55.50 48.45 10.09
C PHE A 22 54.17 47.84 10.57
N ILE A 23 53.12 48.65 10.70
CA ILE A 23 51.75 48.17 10.86
C ILE A 23 51.23 47.78 9.48
N VAL A 24 51.24 46.48 9.17
CA VAL A 24 50.51 45.92 8.03
C VAL A 24 49.04 45.84 8.44
N GLN A 25 48.20 46.73 7.93
CA GLN A 25 46.75 46.60 8.03
C GLN A 25 46.31 45.43 7.13
N SER A 26 46.19 44.24 7.71
CA SER A 26 45.50 43.12 7.08
C SER A 26 44.00 43.44 7.04
N THR A 27 43.49 43.80 5.86
CA THR A 27 42.05 43.84 5.58
C THR A 27 41.52 42.41 5.58
N LEU A 28 41.00 41.96 6.72
CA LEU A 28 40.23 40.72 6.78
C LEU A 28 38.99 40.90 5.90
N PRO A 29 38.71 39.99 4.95
CA PRO A 29 37.48 40.04 4.19
C PRO A 29 36.31 39.84 5.16
N THR A 30 35.46 40.85 5.27
CA THR A 30 34.19 40.71 5.97
C THR A 30 33.37 39.64 5.26
N PRO A 31 32.79 38.65 5.97
CA PRO A 31 31.88 37.71 5.36
C PRO A 31 30.69 38.50 4.81
N CYS A 32 30.58 38.55 3.48
CA CYS A 32 29.41 39.10 2.79
C CYS A 32 28.25 38.14 3.06
N PHE A 33 27.48 38.39 4.12
CA PHE A 33 26.22 37.69 4.32
C PHE A 33 25.28 38.08 3.18
N SER A 34 24.91 37.10 2.35
CA SER A 34 23.87 37.28 1.35
C SER A 34 22.60 37.81 2.04
N GLN A 35 22.13 38.99 1.63
CA GLN A 35 20.92 39.58 2.18
C GLN A 35 19.72 38.71 1.79
N THR A 36 18.95 38.27 2.79
CA THR A 36 17.76 37.45 2.58
C THR A 36 16.49 38.26 2.82
N GLN A 37 15.44 37.98 2.05
CA GLN A 37 14.09 38.40 2.37
C GLN A 37 13.45 37.30 3.22
N THR A 38 13.22 37.58 4.50
CA THR A 38 12.44 36.70 5.37
C THR A 38 10.95 36.95 5.16
N ILE A 39 10.16 35.88 5.08
CA ILE A 39 8.71 35.91 4.98
C ILE A 39 8.14 35.11 6.15
N THR A 40 7.27 35.74 6.93
CA THR A 40 6.69 35.14 8.14
C THR A 40 5.27 34.68 7.85
N LEU A 41 5.03 33.36 7.84
CA LEU A 41 3.67 32.83 7.71
C LEU A 41 2.82 33.24 8.91
N LYS A 42 1.73 33.96 8.65
CA LYS A 42 0.83 34.42 9.71
C LYS A 42 0.00 33.25 10.20
N SER A 43 -0.13 33.09 11.51
CA SER A 43 -0.97 32.06 12.14
C SER A 43 -2.47 32.41 12.11
N GLU A 44 -2.96 32.87 10.96
CA GLU A 44 -4.36 33.15 10.69
C GLU A 44 -5.16 31.86 10.51
N ARG A 45 -6.47 31.92 10.82
CA ARG A 45 -7.32 30.75 10.68
C ARG A 45 -7.56 30.41 9.20
N LEU A 46 -7.27 29.17 8.82
CA LEU A 46 -7.62 28.66 7.50
C LEU A 46 -9.11 28.32 7.43
N ASN A 47 -9.76 28.65 6.32
CA ASN A 47 -11.17 28.34 6.09
C ASN A 47 -11.35 26.89 5.59
N VAL A 48 -10.87 25.92 6.37
CA VAL A 48 -10.97 24.48 6.08
C VAL A 48 -11.06 23.73 7.41
N GLN A 49 -11.97 22.76 7.49
CA GLN A 49 -12.19 21.95 8.68
C GLN A 49 -11.91 20.49 8.34
N PRO A 50 -10.88 19.86 8.92
CA PRO A 50 -10.62 18.44 8.70
C PRO A 50 -11.73 17.60 9.35
N LYS A 51 -12.13 16.53 8.67
CA LYS A 51 -13.08 15.54 9.19
C LYS A 51 -12.50 14.15 9.02
N GLY A 52 -12.29 13.45 10.12
CA GLY A 52 -11.80 12.06 10.13
C GLY A 52 -10.28 11.91 9.98
N PHE A 53 -9.52 13.01 9.86
CA PHE A 53 -8.06 12.97 9.77
C PHE A 53 -7.40 14.12 10.55
N PHE A 54 -6.10 14.00 10.78
CA PHE A 54 -5.26 15.05 11.38
C PHE A 54 -3.90 15.09 10.67
N ILE A 55 -3.19 16.22 10.74
CA ILE A 55 -1.83 16.32 10.17
C ILE A 55 -0.82 15.91 11.24
N VAL A 56 -0.22 14.73 11.08
CA VAL A 56 0.75 14.20 12.05
C VAL A 56 2.14 14.80 11.86
N GLU A 57 2.50 15.09 10.60
CA GLU A 57 3.83 15.53 10.24
C GLU A 57 3.80 16.39 8.97
N VAL A 58 4.71 17.36 8.88
CA VAL A 58 4.98 18.14 7.66
C VAL A 58 6.45 17.92 7.27
N ILE A 59 6.68 17.47 6.05
CA ILE A 59 8.00 17.13 5.53
C ILE A 59 8.35 18.04 4.36
N ASP A 60 9.53 18.67 4.42
CA ASP A 60 10.11 19.37 3.28
C ASP A 60 10.99 18.41 2.46
N SER A 61 10.47 17.91 1.35
CA SER A 61 11.18 17.03 0.41
C SER A 61 11.64 17.75 -0.85
N ARG A 62 11.69 19.09 -0.83
CA ARG A 62 12.19 19.88 -1.96
C ARG A 62 13.69 19.62 -2.15
N PRO A 63 14.21 19.63 -3.39
CA PRO A 63 15.64 19.49 -3.63
C PRO A 63 16.48 20.60 -2.98
N ILE A 64 15.90 21.80 -2.84
CA ILE A 64 16.50 22.95 -2.18
C ILE A 64 15.59 23.37 -1.04
N THR A 65 16.03 23.11 0.20
CA THR A 65 15.25 23.40 1.41
C THR A 65 15.63 24.73 2.09
N THR A 66 16.81 25.27 1.77
CA THR A 66 17.38 26.47 2.41
C THR A 66 16.65 27.77 2.07
N ASN A 67 15.88 27.80 0.97
CA ASN A 67 15.15 28.97 0.51
C ASN A 67 13.88 28.56 -0.26
N ILE A 68 13.08 29.55 -0.66
CA ILE A 68 11.89 29.37 -1.50
C ILE A 68 12.01 30.10 -2.84
N GLY A 69 13.23 30.36 -3.32
CA GLY A 69 13.49 31.07 -4.57
C GLY A 69 13.94 32.52 -4.36
N THR A 70 13.57 33.38 -5.30
CA THR A 70 14.09 34.76 -5.38
C THR A 70 12.98 35.80 -5.52
N VAL A 71 13.18 36.92 -4.84
CA VAL A 71 12.30 38.08 -4.86
C VAL A 71 13.06 39.32 -5.28
N TRP A 72 12.41 40.25 -5.95
CA TRP A 72 13.04 41.47 -6.45
C TRP A 72 13.02 42.57 -5.38
N SER A 73 14.20 43.01 -4.95
CA SER A 73 14.37 44.25 -4.17
C SER A 73 15.35 45.16 -4.90
N LYS A 74 15.29 46.48 -4.71
CA LYS A 74 16.34 47.37 -5.27
C LYS A 74 17.59 47.27 -4.39
N PRO A 75 18.82 47.20 -4.93
CA PRO A 75 19.18 47.23 -6.36
C PRO A 75 19.21 45.84 -7.05
N GLN A 76 19.06 44.74 -6.32
CA GLN A 76 19.26 43.37 -6.82
C GLN A 76 18.27 42.36 -6.21
N PRO A 77 18.01 41.22 -6.88
CA PRO A 77 17.22 40.14 -6.29
C PRO A 77 17.77 39.67 -4.95
N LEU A 78 16.87 39.36 -4.01
CA LEU A 78 17.18 38.74 -2.73
C LEU A 78 16.71 37.29 -2.72
N THR A 79 17.42 36.44 -1.99
CA THR A 79 16.97 35.08 -1.69
C THR A 79 15.80 35.15 -0.70
N ALA A 80 14.67 34.54 -1.04
CA ALA A 80 13.50 34.48 -0.17
C ALA A 80 13.54 33.24 0.73
N VAL A 81 13.27 33.42 2.01
CA VAL A 81 13.22 32.33 3.00
C VAL A 81 11.95 32.44 3.84
N LEU A 82 11.38 31.31 4.24
CA LEU A 82 10.34 31.30 5.29
C LEU A 82 11.00 31.33 6.67
N GLN A 83 10.49 32.17 7.55
CA GLN A 83 10.98 32.27 8.92
C GLN A 83 10.94 30.90 9.62
N GLY A 84 12.09 30.41 10.08
CA GLY A 84 12.20 29.10 10.73
C GLY A 84 12.20 27.89 9.77
N GLY A 85 12.25 28.12 8.45
CA GLY A 85 12.22 27.07 7.45
C GLY A 85 10.81 26.69 7.00
N VAL A 86 10.70 25.97 5.88
CA VAL A 86 9.41 25.72 5.23
C VAL A 86 8.53 24.72 5.99
N ALA A 87 9.06 23.54 6.33
CA ALA A 87 8.27 22.57 7.10
C ALA A 87 7.85 23.11 8.48
N PRO A 88 8.73 23.67 9.32
CA PRO A 88 8.34 24.17 10.63
C PRO A 88 7.33 25.33 10.59
N SER A 89 7.44 26.22 9.61
CA SER A 89 6.51 27.35 9.47
C SER A 89 5.10 26.88 9.04
N ILE A 90 5.02 25.93 8.12
CA ILE A 90 3.73 25.33 7.70
C ILE A 90 3.15 24.48 8.82
N ASP A 91 3.95 23.65 9.48
CA ASP A 91 3.55 22.85 10.63
C ASP A 91 2.95 23.74 11.74
N LYS A 92 3.62 24.84 12.10
CA LYS A 92 3.11 25.82 13.08
C LYS A 92 1.75 26.40 12.67
N LEU A 93 1.53 26.68 11.39
CA LEU A 93 0.25 27.17 10.87
C LEU A 93 -0.84 26.09 10.99
N LEU A 94 -0.52 24.83 10.66
CA LEU A 94 -1.50 23.74 10.64
C LEU A 94 -1.87 23.20 12.02
N ARG A 95 -0.94 23.18 12.98
CA ARG A 95 -1.17 22.64 14.33
C ARG A 95 -2.41 23.21 15.02
N ARG A 96 -2.75 24.48 14.78
CA ARG A 96 -3.94 25.11 15.38
C ARG A 96 -5.27 24.61 14.81
N HIS A 97 -5.25 23.99 13.62
CA HIS A 97 -6.44 23.66 12.84
C HIS A 97 -6.60 22.17 12.58
N PHE A 98 -5.49 21.45 12.47
CA PHE A 98 -5.47 20.07 12.01
C PHE A 98 -5.02 19.08 13.07
N ASN A 99 -4.77 19.52 14.31
CA ASN A 99 -4.28 18.66 15.38
C ASN A 99 -5.21 18.81 16.61
N PRO A 100 -6.38 18.14 16.62
CA PRO A 100 -7.27 18.15 17.78
C PRO A 100 -6.63 17.41 18.96
N ALA A 101 -7.17 17.64 20.17
CA ALA A 101 -6.65 17.04 21.40
C ALA A 101 -6.78 15.51 21.46
N ASN A 102 -7.76 14.92 20.75
CA ASN A 102 -7.95 13.48 20.62
C ASN A 102 -7.83 13.07 19.14
N THR A 103 -6.91 12.16 18.86
CA THR A 103 -6.60 11.68 17.50
C THR A 103 -6.80 10.18 17.32
N ASP A 104 -7.22 9.43 18.34
CA ASP A 104 -7.22 7.95 18.34
C ASP A 104 -8.10 7.35 17.24
N SER A 105 -9.15 8.06 16.85
CA SER A 105 -10.08 7.63 15.79
C SER A 105 -9.77 8.21 14.42
N LEU A 106 -8.82 9.15 14.33
CA LEU A 106 -8.52 9.93 13.13
C LEU A 106 -7.40 9.29 12.31
N THR A 107 -7.48 9.43 10.99
CA THR A 107 -6.40 9.02 10.10
C THR A 107 -5.21 9.98 10.23
N PRO A 108 -3.98 9.50 10.50
CA PRO A 108 -2.78 10.33 10.48
C PRO A 108 -2.39 10.65 9.04
N ILE A 109 -2.22 11.93 8.72
CA ILE A 109 -1.83 12.40 7.40
C ILE A 109 -0.49 13.13 7.48
N ILE A 110 0.41 12.77 6.58
CA ILE A 110 1.71 13.40 6.40
C ILE A 110 1.59 14.34 5.21
N LEU A 111 1.90 15.62 5.43
CA LEU A 111 1.96 16.61 4.35
C LEU A 111 3.40 16.70 3.85
N VAL A 112 3.63 16.30 2.61
CA VAL A 112 4.96 16.32 1.99
C VAL A 112 5.03 17.42 0.94
N ILE A 113 5.95 18.35 1.15
CA ILE A 113 6.17 19.51 0.28
C ILE A 113 7.20 19.09 -0.77
N LYS A 114 6.76 18.98 -2.02
CA LYS A 114 7.60 18.59 -3.18
C LYS A 114 8.10 19.82 -3.93
N GLU A 115 7.33 20.90 -3.94
CA GLU A 115 7.73 22.20 -4.50
C GLU A 115 7.12 23.35 -3.67
N LEU A 116 7.93 24.37 -3.42
CA LEU A 116 7.49 25.69 -2.99
C LEU A 116 8.52 26.68 -3.53
N HIS A 117 8.17 27.38 -4.60
CA HIS A 117 9.10 28.23 -5.33
C HIS A 117 8.44 29.54 -5.75
N VAL A 118 9.03 30.65 -5.31
CA VAL A 118 8.72 32.02 -5.66
C VAL A 118 9.76 32.52 -6.64
N ARG A 119 9.29 33.11 -7.75
CA ARG A 119 10.14 33.79 -8.72
C ARG A 119 9.55 35.13 -9.05
N GLU A 120 10.33 36.18 -8.86
CA GLU A 120 9.98 37.52 -9.30
C GLU A 120 10.88 38.02 -10.43
N THR A 121 10.29 38.85 -11.30
CA THR A 121 10.98 39.52 -12.41
C THR A 121 10.59 41.00 -12.41
N LEU A 122 11.57 41.89 -12.57
CA LEU A 122 11.34 43.33 -12.74
C LEU A 122 10.73 43.62 -14.12
N LEU A 123 9.65 44.40 -14.13
CA LEU A 123 9.08 45.07 -15.29
C LEU A 123 9.30 46.59 -15.18
N PRO A 124 10.06 47.20 -16.10
CA PRO A 124 10.27 48.66 -16.12
C PRO A 124 8.95 49.45 -16.20
N PRO A 125 8.85 50.67 -15.61
CA PRO A 125 9.89 51.38 -14.87
C PRO A 125 9.98 51.04 -13.36
N ALA A 126 9.00 50.35 -12.76
CA ALA A 126 9.01 50.04 -11.32
C ALA A 126 8.05 48.92 -10.87
N LYS A 127 7.56 48.08 -11.79
CA LYS A 127 6.62 46.99 -11.46
C LYS A 127 7.37 45.68 -11.30
N VAL A 128 6.86 44.78 -10.47
CA VAL A 128 7.40 43.42 -10.33
C VAL A 128 6.28 42.43 -10.64
N THR A 129 6.58 41.41 -11.45
CA THR A 129 5.71 40.23 -11.59
C THR A 129 6.28 39.09 -10.78
N GLY A 130 5.41 38.36 -10.12
CA GLY A 130 5.78 37.19 -9.36
C GLY A 130 4.97 35.97 -9.76
N LYS A 131 5.59 34.81 -9.62
CA LYS A 131 4.95 33.50 -9.75
C LYS A 131 5.30 32.66 -8.53
N ILE A 132 4.29 32.03 -7.93
CA ILE A 132 4.47 31.04 -6.87
C ILE A 132 3.99 29.70 -7.41
N LYS A 133 4.84 28.69 -7.29
CA LYS A 133 4.51 27.29 -7.53
C LYS A 133 4.53 26.52 -6.22
N MET A 134 3.58 25.62 -6.05
CA MET A 134 3.45 24.74 -4.90
C MET A 134 3.04 23.34 -5.37
N ASN A 135 3.72 22.31 -4.90
CA ASN A 135 3.37 20.91 -5.13
C ASN A 135 3.40 20.19 -3.78
N LEU A 136 2.24 19.63 -3.40
CA LEU A 136 2.03 18.93 -2.15
C LEU A 136 1.63 17.48 -2.44
N SER A 137 2.12 16.59 -1.59
CA SER A 137 1.73 15.18 -1.54
C SER A 137 1.16 14.89 -0.17
N PHE A 138 0.06 14.14 -0.11
CA PHE A 138 -0.56 13.66 1.11
C PHE A 138 -0.30 12.18 1.23
N GLU A 139 0.30 11.77 2.35
CA GLU A 139 0.67 10.39 2.63
C GLU A 139 0.04 9.97 3.97
N THR A 140 -0.05 8.67 4.23
CA THR A 140 -0.45 8.12 5.54
C THR A 140 0.49 7.00 5.95
N TYR A 141 0.39 6.57 7.22
CA TYR A 141 1.07 5.37 7.68
C TYR A 141 0.16 4.16 7.53
N ARG A 142 0.68 3.10 6.92
CA ARG A 142 0.06 1.78 6.88
C ARG A 142 1.17 0.74 7.09
N ASP A 143 1.00 -0.10 8.11
CA ASP A 143 2.00 -1.11 8.51
C ASP A 143 3.44 -0.53 8.68
N GLY A 144 3.54 0.60 9.39
CA GLY A 144 4.82 1.29 9.61
C GLY A 144 5.46 1.92 8.37
N LYS A 145 4.83 1.83 7.19
CA LYS A 145 5.30 2.40 5.92
C LYS A 145 4.48 3.61 5.52
N ARG A 146 5.11 4.56 4.82
CA ARG A 146 4.41 5.68 4.20
C ARG A 146 3.75 5.23 2.91
N VAL A 147 2.46 5.51 2.77
CA VAL A 147 1.65 5.22 1.59
C VAL A 147 1.13 6.52 1.02
N PHE A 148 1.38 6.73 -0.27
CA PHE A 148 0.84 7.86 -1.02
C PHE A 148 -0.68 7.77 -1.13
N LEU A 149 -1.37 8.87 -0.84
CA LEU A 149 -2.82 8.98 -0.97
C LEU A 149 -3.20 9.74 -2.24
N THR A 150 -2.76 10.99 -2.32
CA THR A 150 -3.04 11.91 -3.42
C THR A 150 -2.07 13.08 -3.36
N GLY A 151 -2.02 13.89 -4.40
CA GLY A 151 -1.21 15.10 -4.45
C GLY A 151 -1.91 16.20 -5.22
N GLY A 152 -1.37 17.41 -5.11
CA GLY A 152 -1.92 18.58 -5.75
C GLY A 152 -0.84 19.57 -6.15
N ASN A 153 -1.11 20.26 -7.25
CA ASN A 153 -0.23 21.23 -7.85
C ASN A 153 -0.97 22.56 -7.96
N ALA A 154 -0.40 23.60 -7.36
CA ALA A 154 -0.93 24.93 -7.34
C ALA A 154 0.08 25.91 -7.97
N THR A 155 -0.46 26.89 -8.70
CA THR A 155 0.33 28.00 -9.22
C THR A 155 -0.50 29.28 -9.15
N THR A 156 0.10 30.37 -8.69
CA THR A 156 -0.49 31.71 -8.75
C THR A 156 0.52 32.71 -9.28
N THR A 157 0.03 33.75 -9.93
CA THR A 157 0.82 34.90 -10.37
C THR A 157 0.30 36.17 -9.71
N TYR A 158 1.19 37.13 -9.51
CA TYR A 158 0.83 38.42 -8.93
C TYR A 158 1.68 39.53 -9.54
N THR A 159 1.24 40.77 -9.33
CA THR A 159 2.04 41.95 -9.63
C THR A 159 2.08 42.87 -8.41
N ARG A 160 3.19 43.57 -8.21
CA ARG A 160 3.33 44.55 -7.13
C ARG A 160 4.17 45.76 -7.56
N SER A 161 3.91 46.90 -6.95
CA SER A 161 4.59 48.17 -7.20
C SER A 161 4.67 48.95 -5.89
N GLY A 162 5.89 49.18 -5.38
CA GLY A 162 6.09 49.91 -4.12
C GLY A 162 5.62 49.19 -2.84
N VAL A 163 5.23 47.91 -2.93
CA VAL A 163 4.80 47.08 -1.79
C VAL A 163 5.91 46.07 -1.44
N PRO A 164 6.23 45.84 -0.15
CA PRO A 164 7.16 44.81 0.28
C PRO A 164 6.81 43.41 -0.27
N PRO A 165 7.80 42.55 -0.58
CA PRO A 165 7.52 41.19 -1.06
C PRO A 165 6.66 40.38 -0.08
N GLU A 166 6.91 40.49 1.22
CA GLU A 166 6.20 39.72 2.26
C GLU A 166 4.69 39.97 2.26
N ASP A 167 4.26 41.22 2.09
CA ASP A 167 2.84 41.61 2.12
C ASP A 167 2.01 41.01 0.97
N ILE A 168 2.68 40.60 -0.11
CA ILE A 168 2.04 39.97 -1.27
C ILE A 168 2.26 38.46 -1.28
N ILE A 169 3.45 37.99 -0.93
CA ILE A 169 3.80 36.57 -1.03
C ILE A 169 3.17 35.75 0.09
N GLU A 170 3.19 36.24 1.34
CA GLU A 170 2.65 35.49 2.48
C GLU A 170 1.17 35.12 2.28
N PRO A 171 0.26 36.07 1.94
CA PRO A 171 -1.16 35.74 1.81
C PRO A 171 -1.41 34.78 0.63
N GLN A 172 -0.59 34.85 -0.42
CA GLN A 172 -0.69 33.97 -1.57
C GLN A 172 -0.26 32.55 -1.22
N ILE A 173 0.86 32.36 -0.51
CA ILE A 173 1.28 31.03 -0.02
C ILE A 173 0.20 30.41 0.86
N ARG A 174 -0.32 31.19 1.82
CA ARG A 174 -1.39 30.74 2.73
C ARG A 174 -2.66 30.37 1.99
N ARG A 175 -3.07 31.16 0.99
CA ARG A 175 -4.23 30.86 0.13
C ARG A 175 -4.04 29.59 -0.70
N LEU A 176 -2.85 29.38 -1.27
CA LEU A 176 -2.55 28.15 -2.01
C LEU A 176 -2.64 26.93 -1.10
N LEU A 177 -2.01 26.98 0.07
CA LEU A 177 -2.06 25.91 1.07
C LEU A 177 -3.51 25.61 1.51
N GLU A 178 -4.31 26.65 1.78
CA GLU A 178 -5.73 26.49 2.12
C GLU A 178 -6.51 25.76 1.02
N ASN A 179 -6.29 26.14 -0.24
CA ASN A 179 -6.98 25.51 -1.38
C ASN A 179 -6.59 24.03 -1.54
N GLU A 180 -5.31 23.70 -1.38
CA GLU A 180 -4.83 22.31 -1.43
C GLU A 180 -5.43 21.48 -0.29
N LEU A 181 -5.50 22.03 0.93
CA LEU A 181 -6.12 21.36 2.09
C LEU A 181 -7.63 21.17 1.92
N LYS A 182 -8.32 22.12 1.28
CA LYS A 182 -9.74 21.96 0.90
C LYS A 182 -9.91 20.83 -0.12
N GLY A 183 -9.04 20.79 -1.13
CA GLY A 183 -9.00 19.74 -2.14
C GLY A 183 -8.82 18.37 -1.51
N PHE A 184 -7.81 18.24 -0.65
CA PHE A 184 -7.54 17.03 0.11
C PHE A 184 -8.70 16.63 1.03
N SER A 185 -9.29 17.58 1.77
CA SER A 185 -10.42 17.29 2.66
C SER A 185 -11.64 16.75 1.90
N LYS A 186 -11.91 17.31 0.72
CA LYS A 186 -12.97 16.81 -0.18
C LYS A 186 -12.65 15.42 -0.70
N TRP A 187 -11.43 15.20 -1.18
CA TRP A 187 -10.98 13.89 -1.65
C TRP A 187 -11.08 12.84 -0.54
N TYR A 188 -10.58 13.14 0.65
CA TYR A 188 -10.62 12.24 1.81
C TYR A 188 -12.06 11.83 2.15
N ALA A 189 -13.00 12.78 2.20
CA ALA A 189 -14.41 12.49 2.48
C ALA A 189 -15.05 11.57 1.43
N GLN A 190 -14.59 11.63 0.17
CA GLN A 190 -15.07 10.79 -0.92
C GLN A 190 -14.40 9.40 -0.92
N SER A 191 -13.15 9.30 -0.47
CA SER A 191 -12.34 8.09 -0.55
C SER A 191 -12.38 7.22 0.72
N VAL A 192 -12.59 7.80 1.90
CA VAL A 192 -12.44 7.12 3.20
C VAL A 192 -13.28 5.84 3.33
N ASN A 193 -14.46 5.79 2.72
CA ASN A 193 -15.38 4.65 2.86
C ASN A 193 -15.28 3.62 1.74
N VAL A 194 -14.51 3.89 0.69
CA VAL A 194 -14.47 3.08 -0.55
C VAL A 194 -13.06 2.65 -0.94
N SER A 195 -12.02 3.23 -0.37
CA SER A 195 -10.64 2.82 -0.60
C SER A 195 -10.18 1.81 0.46
N ASP A 196 -9.54 0.77 -0.02
CA ASP A 196 -8.83 -0.26 0.74
C ASP A 196 -7.72 0.32 1.63
N ILE A 197 -7.10 1.43 1.23
CA ILE A 197 -6.10 2.16 2.04
C ILE A 197 -6.65 2.54 3.42
N PHE A 198 -7.96 2.81 3.52
CA PHE A 198 -8.60 3.22 4.77
C PHE A 198 -9.38 2.11 5.46
N ALA A 199 -9.40 0.90 4.89
CA ALA A 199 -10.08 -0.22 5.50
C ALA A 199 -9.43 -0.61 6.84
N LYS A 200 -10.26 -1.03 7.80
CA LYS A 200 -9.89 -1.36 9.18
C LYS A 200 -10.16 -2.82 9.53
N SER A 201 -10.98 -3.50 8.73
CA SER A 201 -11.36 -4.88 8.95
C SER A 201 -11.73 -5.56 7.64
N VAL A 202 -11.76 -6.89 7.67
CA VAL A 202 -12.22 -7.74 6.58
C VAL A 202 -13.41 -8.55 7.10
N THR A 203 -14.47 -8.62 6.31
CA THR A 203 -15.61 -9.49 6.55
C THR A 203 -15.74 -10.46 5.41
N VAL A 204 -15.85 -11.75 5.73
CA VAL A 204 -16.00 -12.82 4.74
C VAL A 204 -17.49 -13.08 4.48
N ILE A 205 -17.84 -13.16 3.21
CA ILE A 205 -19.17 -13.56 2.76
C ILE A 205 -18.99 -14.80 1.87
N ILE A 206 -19.49 -15.94 2.34
CA ILE A 206 -19.53 -17.16 1.53
C ILE A 206 -20.73 -17.09 0.59
N GLU A 207 -20.47 -17.11 -0.71
CA GLU A 207 -21.50 -17.13 -1.74
C GLU A 207 -21.96 -18.56 -2.04
N ASP A 208 -23.23 -18.69 -2.39
CA ASP A 208 -23.81 -19.96 -2.82
C ASP A 208 -23.16 -20.46 -4.13
N ASP A 209 -22.82 -21.75 -4.15
CA ASP A 209 -22.23 -22.45 -5.29
C ASP A 209 -23.25 -23.22 -6.13
N SER A 210 -24.54 -23.20 -5.76
CA SER A 210 -25.64 -23.84 -6.50
C SER A 210 -25.92 -23.23 -7.89
N LEU A 211 -25.48 -21.98 -8.12
CA LEU A 211 -25.71 -21.21 -9.35
C LEU A 211 -24.51 -21.18 -10.31
N ILE A 212 -23.55 -22.09 -10.16
CA ILE A 212 -22.45 -22.18 -11.12
C ILE A 212 -23.03 -22.64 -12.46
N ALA A 213 -23.03 -21.75 -13.44
CA ALA A 213 -23.42 -22.08 -14.81
C ALA A 213 -22.58 -23.27 -15.31
N PRO A 214 -23.17 -24.20 -16.08
CA PRO A 214 -22.42 -25.32 -16.65
C PRO A 214 -21.18 -24.78 -17.38
N ALA A 215 -20.08 -25.53 -17.30
CA ALA A 215 -18.84 -25.11 -17.93
C ALA A 215 -19.08 -24.84 -19.42
N LYS A 216 -18.47 -23.76 -19.95
CA LYS A 216 -18.60 -23.40 -21.38
C LYS A 216 -18.17 -24.55 -22.31
N ALA A 217 -17.32 -25.45 -21.82
CA ALA A 217 -17.02 -26.73 -22.42
C ALA A 217 -17.66 -27.85 -21.57
N ASP A 218 -18.34 -28.80 -22.20
CA ASP A 218 -18.95 -30.00 -21.57
C ASP A 218 -17.89 -31.01 -21.06
N SER A 219 -16.71 -30.55 -20.66
CA SER A 219 -15.65 -31.38 -20.09
C SER A 219 -15.77 -31.53 -18.57
N LEU A 220 -16.44 -30.60 -17.90
CA LEU A 220 -16.56 -30.61 -16.43
C LEU A 220 -17.99 -30.86 -15.98
N VAL A 221 -18.12 -31.65 -14.91
CA VAL A 221 -19.38 -31.79 -14.15
C VAL A 221 -19.18 -31.16 -12.78
N TYR A 222 -19.97 -30.14 -12.46
CA TYR A 222 -19.98 -29.56 -11.12
C TYR A 222 -20.81 -30.38 -10.14
N TYR A 223 -20.40 -30.35 -8.87
CA TYR A 223 -21.07 -31.09 -7.80
C TYR A 223 -22.50 -30.59 -7.63
N ASN A 224 -23.46 -31.51 -7.72
CA ASN A 224 -24.85 -31.22 -7.50
C ASN A 224 -25.51 -32.43 -6.82
N PRO A 225 -26.09 -32.27 -5.61
CA PRO A 225 -26.80 -33.33 -4.91
C PRO A 225 -27.88 -34.06 -5.72
N ASN A 226 -28.46 -33.37 -6.71
CA ASN A 226 -29.52 -33.88 -7.57
C ASN A 226 -29.01 -34.43 -8.91
N ARG A 227 -27.69 -34.43 -9.15
CA ARG A 227 -27.05 -35.03 -10.34
C ARG A 227 -25.88 -35.92 -9.90
N PRO A 228 -26.16 -37.15 -9.39
CA PRO A 228 -25.12 -38.14 -9.13
C PRO A 228 -24.29 -38.44 -10.39
N LEU A 229 -23.08 -38.96 -10.20
CA LEU A 229 -22.22 -39.41 -11.29
C LEU A 229 -22.88 -40.57 -12.05
N THR A 230 -22.68 -40.56 -13.36
CA THR A 230 -23.09 -41.63 -14.27
C THR A 230 -21.89 -42.08 -15.10
N TRP A 231 -21.96 -43.26 -15.70
CA TRP A 231 -20.87 -43.73 -16.59
C TRP A 231 -20.66 -42.85 -17.83
N LEU A 232 -21.59 -41.97 -18.19
CA LEU A 232 -21.42 -40.98 -19.26
C LEU A 232 -20.42 -39.87 -18.88
N ASP A 233 -20.12 -39.72 -17.59
CA ASP A 233 -19.17 -38.74 -17.09
C ASP A 233 -17.71 -39.24 -17.12
N PHE A 234 -17.47 -40.49 -17.58
CA PHE A 234 -16.14 -41.11 -17.66
C PHE A 234 -15.73 -41.30 -19.12
N GLN A 235 -15.24 -40.23 -19.75
CA GLN A 235 -14.93 -40.17 -21.18
C GLN A 235 -13.43 -40.38 -21.49
N GLY A 236 -12.59 -40.42 -20.46
CA GLY A 236 -11.17 -40.71 -20.59
C GLY A 236 -10.88 -42.15 -21.01
N ALA A 237 -9.74 -42.34 -21.66
CA ALA A 237 -9.27 -43.65 -22.03
C ALA A 237 -8.63 -44.37 -20.82
N PRO A 238 -9.00 -45.62 -20.51
CA PRO A 238 -8.39 -46.38 -19.42
C PRO A 238 -6.90 -46.64 -19.71
N SER A 239 -6.06 -46.49 -18.69
CA SER A 239 -4.65 -46.83 -18.82
C SER A 239 -4.47 -48.33 -18.98
N VAL A 240 -3.77 -48.75 -20.04
CA VAL A 240 -3.49 -50.16 -20.35
C VAL A 240 -2.62 -50.83 -19.27
N PHE A 241 -1.81 -50.04 -18.56
CA PHE A 241 -0.87 -50.51 -17.54
C PHE A 241 -1.42 -50.45 -16.10
N ASN A 242 -2.63 -49.91 -15.91
CA ASN A 242 -3.21 -49.74 -14.59
C ASN A 242 -4.12 -50.92 -14.22
N ARG A 243 -3.96 -51.52 -13.05
CA ARG A 243 -4.79 -52.62 -12.54
C ARG A 243 -6.15 -52.19 -11.98
N TRP A 244 -6.43 -50.89 -11.86
CA TRP A 244 -7.68 -50.37 -11.29
C TRP A 244 -8.88 -50.50 -12.23
N ALA A 245 -10.06 -50.64 -11.64
CA ALA A 245 -11.36 -50.79 -12.32
C ALA A 245 -11.83 -49.49 -12.98
N ALA A 246 -11.68 -48.37 -12.26
CA ALA A 246 -12.03 -47.03 -12.69
C ALA A 246 -11.12 -46.00 -12.01
N GLN A 247 -11.21 -44.76 -12.46
CA GLN A 247 -10.59 -43.61 -11.82
C GLN A 247 -11.39 -42.34 -12.15
N VAL A 248 -11.84 -41.65 -11.11
CA VAL A 248 -12.44 -40.31 -11.22
C VAL A 248 -11.44 -39.22 -10.88
N PHE A 249 -11.39 -38.17 -11.71
CA PHE A 249 -10.58 -36.99 -11.45
C PHE A 249 -11.46 -35.89 -10.87
N THR A 250 -11.44 -35.79 -9.54
CA THR A 250 -12.19 -34.76 -8.80
C THR A 250 -11.27 -33.63 -8.35
N SER A 251 -11.77 -32.40 -8.33
CA SER A 251 -11.04 -31.24 -7.81
C SER A 251 -11.98 -30.17 -7.29
N PHE A 252 -11.43 -29.22 -6.53
CA PHE A 252 -12.14 -28.03 -6.10
C PHE A 252 -11.26 -26.79 -6.26
N GLY A 253 -11.92 -25.64 -6.32
CA GLY A 253 -11.31 -24.33 -6.47
C GLY A 253 -12.20 -23.27 -5.87
N PHE A 254 -11.75 -22.02 -5.90
CA PHE A 254 -12.54 -20.89 -5.43
C PHE A 254 -12.36 -19.67 -6.32
N GLU A 255 -13.37 -18.80 -6.31
CA GLU A 255 -13.31 -17.43 -6.78
C GLU A 255 -13.43 -16.52 -5.57
N ALA A 256 -12.60 -15.47 -5.52
CA ALA A 256 -12.72 -14.41 -4.53
C ALA A 256 -12.85 -13.06 -5.21
N ARG A 257 -13.75 -12.21 -4.69
CA ARG A 257 -13.88 -10.81 -5.09
C ARG A 257 -13.94 -9.95 -3.83
N SER A 258 -13.25 -8.82 -3.84
CA SER A 258 -13.26 -7.87 -2.73
C SER A 258 -13.85 -6.54 -3.15
N SER A 259 -14.63 -5.94 -2.26
CA SER A 259 -15.04 -4.53 -2.34
C SER A 259 -14.85 -3.87 -0.98
N VAL A 260 -14.83 -2.54 -0.94
CA VAL A 260 -14.71 -1.79 0.31
C VAL A 260 -15.97 -0.99 0.56
N LYS A 261 -16.53 -1.14 1.74
CA LYS A 261 -17.69 -0.40 2.20
C LYS A 261 -17.52 -0.03 3.66
N ASN A 262 -17.67 1.26 3.97
CA ASN A 262 -17.58 1.78 5.35
C ASN A 262 -16.31 1.31 6.07
N ARG A 263 -15.16 1.38 5.40
CA ARG A 263 -13.86 0.96 5.93
C ARG A 263 -13.77 -0.53 6.27
N THR A 264 -14.64 -1.35 5.69
CA THR A 264 -14.59 -2.81 5.80
C THR A 264 -14.38 -3.39 4.40
N VAL A 265 -13.42 -4.30 4.24
CA VAL A 265 -13.28 -5.12 3.04
C VAL A 265 -14.34 -6.22 3.10
N GLU A 266 -15.28 -6.24 2.16
CA GLU A 266 -16.17 -7.37 1.94
C GLU A 266 -15.48 -8.38 1.01
N LEU A 267 -14.97 -9.47 1.57
CA LEU A 267 -14.36 -10.57 0.82
C LEU A 267 -15.42 -11.63 0.49
N ARG A 268 -15.89 -11.64 -0.75
CA ARG A 268 -16.88 -12.60 -1.26
C ARG A 268 -16.18 -13.80 -1.85
N VAL A 269 -16.47 -14.99 -1.33
CA VAL A 269 -15.80 -16.23 -1.69
C VAL A 269 -16.82 -17.23 -2.20
N ARG A 270 -16.57 -17.80 -3.38
CA ARG A 270 -17.41 -18.84 -3.98
C ARG A 270 -16.56 -20.05 -4.31
N THR A 271 -16.88 -21.22 -3.77
CA THR A 271 -16.20 -22.47 -4.12
C THR A 271 -16.80 -23.11 -5.36
N LYS A 272 -16.01 -23.91 -6.07
CA LYS A 272 -16.46 -24.80 -7.13
C LYS A 272 -15.89 -26.18 -6.87
N VAL A 273 -16.68 -27.22 -7.07
CA VAL A 273 -16.27 -28.63 -6.94
C VAL A 273 -16.68 -29.32 -8.22
N TRP A 274 -15.78 -30.05 -8.86
CA TRP A 274 -16.06 -30.67 -10.15
C TRP A 274 -15.32 -32.00 -10.34
N ILE A 275 -15.76 -32.73 -11.36
CA ILE A 275 -14.96 -33.78 -12.00
C ILE A 275 -14.58 -33.37 -13.43
N ASP A 276 -13.45 -33.88 -13.91
CA ASP A 276 -13.05 -33.76 -15.31
C ASP A 276 -13.37 -35.06 -16.07
N LYS A 277 -14.37 -34.99 -16.95
CA LYS A 277 -14.86 -36.12 -17.73
C LYS A 277 -13.80 -36.66 -18.68
N THR A 278 -12.92 -35.80 -19.18
CA THR A 278 -11.98 -36.11 -20.28
C THR A 278 -10.82 -36.99 -19.83
N ILE A 279 -10.54 -37.00 -18.53
CA ILE A 279 -9.49 -37.82 -17.92
C ILE A 279 -10.05 -38.85 -16.93
N SER A 280 -11.32 -38.76 -16.53
CA SER A 280 -11.99 -39.83 -15.75
C SER A 280 -12.36 -41.01 -16.63
N TRP A 281 -12.02 -42.23 -16.21
CA TRP A 281 -12.15 -43.44 -17.03
C TRP A 281 -12.66 -44.64 -16.23
N VAL A 282 -13.21 -45.63 -16.94
CA VAL A 282 -13.64 -46.93 -16.38
C VAL A 282 -13.37 -48.03 -17.39
N ARG A 283 -12.93 -49.20 -16.92
CA ARG A 283 -12.79 -50.37 -17.80
C ARG A 283 -14.18 -50.91 -18.19
N PRO A 284 -14.42 -51.26 -19.46
CA PRO A 284 -15.74 -51.68 -19.92
C PRO A 284 -16.37 -52.84 -19.12
N ASP A 285 -15.54 -53.78 -18.66
CA ASP A 285 -15.90 -54.96 -17.87
C ASP A 285 -16.15 -54.66 -16.38
N SER A 286 -15.77 -53.47 -15.92
CA SER A 286 -15.83 -53.06 -14.52
C SER A 286 -17.01 -52.13 -14.20
N LYS A 287 -17.86 -51.83 -15.19
CA LYS A 287 -19.04 -50.97 -15.02
C LYS A 287 -20.13 -51.68 -14.22
N ASN A 288 -20.26 -51.31 -12.94
CA ASN A 288 -21.37 -51.73 -12.08
C ASN A 288 -21.66 -50.66 -11.01
N ASP A 289 -22.80 -50.76 -10.34
CA ASP A 289 -23.25 -49.73 -9.39
C ASP A 289 -22.29 -49.55 -8.21
N TYR A 290 -21.69 -50.63 -7.71
CA TYR A 290 -20.75 -50.58 -6.59
C TYR A 290 -19.47 -49.79 -6.92
N VAL A 291 -18.89 -50.01 -8.11
CA VAL A 291 -17.72 -49.25 -8.58
C VAL A 291 -18.10 -47.79 -8.82
N LEU A 292 -19.27 -47.52 -9.40
CA LEU A 292 -19.73 -46.13 -9.58
C LEU A 292 -19.91 -45.41 -8.24
N ASP A 293 -20.37 -46.12 -7.21
CA ASP A 293 -20.54 -45.57 -5.86
C ASP A 293 -19.20 -45.30 -5.17
N HIS A 294 -18.18 -46.10 -5.46
CA HIS A 294 -16.80 -45.82 -5.05
C HIS A 294 -16.31 -44.49 -5.63
N GLU A 295 -16.46 -44.31 -6.94
CA GLU A 295 -16.10 -43.06 -7.63
C GLU A 295 -16.95 -41.86 -7.18
N GLN A 296 -18.24 -42.08 -6.91
CA GLN A 296 -19.11 -41.05 -6.35
C GLN A 296 -18.61 -40.57 -4.98
N LEU A 297 -18.07 -41.47 -4.15
CA LEU A 297 -17.57 -41.07 -2.84
C LEU A 297 -16.30 -40.21 -2.94
N HIS A 298 -15.42 -40.46 -3.92
CA HIS A 298 -14.31 -39.53 -4.20
C HIS A 298 -14.80 -38.11 -4.51
N PHE A 299 -15.94 -37.96 -5.21
CA PHE A 299 -16.53 -36.65 -5.46
C PHE A 299 -17.11 -36.01 -4.20
N ASP A 300 -17.77 -36.81 -3.35
CA ASP A 300 -18.28 -36.38 -2.04
C ASP A 300 -17.14 -35.96 -1.09
N VAL A 301 -16.00 -36.66 -1.08
CA VAL A 301 -14.79 -36.29 -0.32
C VAL A 301 -14.26 -34.92 -0.76
N THR A 302 -14.24 -34.65 -2.06
CA THR A 302 -13.86 -33.34 -2.61
C THR A 302 -14.84 -32.25 -2.17
N ARG A 303 -16.14 -32.54 -2.16
CA ARG A 303 -17.14 -31.61 -1.62
C ARG A 303 -16.93 -31.32 -0.14
N VAL A 304 -16.72 -32.33 0.69
CA VAL A 304 -16.41 -32.15 2.12
C VAL A 304 -15.19 -31.27 2.31
N THR A 305 -14.14 -31.48 1.51
CA THR A 305 -12.92 -30.68 1.64
C THR A 305 -13.17 -29.20 1.32
N ALA A 306 -13.99 -28.91 0.31
CA ALA A 306 -14.41 -27.54 0.00
C ALA A 306 -15.27 -26.93 1.12
N GLU A 307 -16.14 -27.69 1.77
CA GLU A 307 -16.91 -27.21 2.94
C GLU A 307 -16.00 -26.89 4.14
N ARG A 308 -15.00 -27.74 4.41
CA ARG A 308 -14.01 -27.47 5.45
C ARG A 308 -13.21 -26.20 5.17
N PHE A 309 -12.82 -25.98 3.92
CA PHE A 309 -12.18 -24.73 3.48
C PHE A 309 -13.10 -23.52 3.73
N LYS A 310 -14.37 -23.58 3.29
CA LYS A 310 -15.35 -22.50 3.53
C LYS A 310 -15.49 -22.17 5.01
N ARG A 311 -15.64 -23.18 5.88
CA ARG A 311 -15.73 -22.99 7.32
C ARG A 311 -14.47 -22.35 7.90
N LYS A 312 -13.28 -22.78 7.47
CA LYS A 312 -12.02 -22.18 7.92
C LYS A 312 -11.92 -20.72 7.54
N VAL A 313 -12.18 -20.39 6.28
CA VAL A 313 -12.16 -19.00 5.79
C VAL A 313 -13.20 -18.16 6.53
N GLN A 314 -14.41 -18.66 6.72
CA GLN A 314 -15.47 -17.91 7.42
C GLN A 314 -15.16 -17.62 8.90
N THR A 315 -14.37 -18.46 9.56
CA THR A 315 -14.03 -18.31 10.99
C THR A 315 -12.66 -17.68 11.25
N MET A 316 -11.90 -17.43 10.20
CA MET A 316 -10.58 -16.80 10.30
C MET A 316 -10.71 -15.27 10.40
N THR A 317 -9.84 -14.67 11.21
CA THR A 317 -9.61 -13.22 11.18
C THR A 317 -8.57 -12.92 10.11
N PHE A 318 -8.95 -12.08 9.14
CA PHE A 318 -8.06 -11.68 8.04
C PHE A 318 -7.38 -10.34 8.31
N SER A 319 -6.14 -10.23 7.86
CA SER A 319 -5.42 -8.97 7.73
C SER A 319 -6.01 -8.14 6.59
N VAL A 320 -6.19 -6.82 6.78
CA VAL A 320 -6.66 -5.93 5.71
C VAL A 320 -5.61 -5.82 4.60
N GLU A 321 -4.36 -6.00 4.94
CA GLU A 321 -3.21 -5.90 4.05
C GLU A 321 -3.03 -7.18 3.23
N ASP A 322 -3.22 -8.34 3.84
CA ASP A 322 -2.78 -9.63 3.30
C ASP A 322 -3.92 -10.64 3.07
N PHE A 323 -5.19 -10.23 3.16
CA PHE A 323 -6.33 -11.15 3.05
C PHE A 323 -6.30 -12.04 1.80
N SER A 324 -5.76 -11.52 0.69
CA SER A 324 -5.62 -12.24 -0.58
C SER A 324 -4.59 -13.39 -0.49
N SER A 325 -3.45 -13.15 0.15
CA SER A 325 -2.42 -14.15 0.41
C SER A 325 -2.89 -15.17 1.45
N GLU A 326 -3.58 -14.70 2.49
CA GLU A 326 -4.10 -15.55 3.56
C GLU A 326 -5.13 -16.56 3.05
N ILE A 327 -6.11 -16.13 2.25
CA ILE A 327 -7.10 -17.05 1.69
C ILE A 327 -6.47 -18.05 0.71
N GLN A 328 -5.50 -17.58 -0.09
CA GLN A 328 -4.76 -18.44 -1.02
C GLN A 328 -3.94 -19.49 -0.27
N TYR A 329 -3.30 -19.12 0.84
CA TYR A 329 -2.58 -20.06 1.68
C TYR A 329 -3.51 -21.13 2.25
N GLN A 330 -4.67 -20.73 2.79
CA GLN A 330 -5.67 -21.70 3.27
C GLN A 330 -6.13 -22.63 2.14
N TYR A 331 -6.36 -22.12 0.94
CA TYR A 331 -6.72 -22.96 -0.20
C TYR A 331 -5.66 -24.04 -0.47
N LEU A 332 -4.38 -23.70 -0.47
CA LEU A 332 -3.29 -24.67 -0.68
C LEU A 332 -3.25 -25.74 0.42
N GLU A 333 -3.48 -25.37 1.67
CA GLU A 333 -3.58 -26.32 2.78
C GLU A 333 -4.75 -27.30 2.59
N TYR A 334 -5.92 -26.80 2.22
CA TYR A 334 -7.08 -27.67 1.97
C TYR A 334 -6.95 -28.48 0.68
N PHE A 335 -6.19 -28.01 -0.31
CA PHE A 335 -5.87 -28.79 -1.50
C PHE A 335 -4.92 -29.97 -1.17
N ARG A 336 -3.95 -29.76 -0.27
CA ARG A 336 -3.12 -30.85 0.28
C ARG A 336 -3.97 -31.84 1.09
N LEU A 337 -4.86 -31.34 1.94
CA LEU A 337 -5.80 -32.17 2.71
C LEU A 337 -6.70 -32.99 1.78
N HIS A 338 -7.21 -32.40 0.70
CA HIS A 338 -7.98 -33.12 -0.33
C HIS A 338 -7.18 -34.29 -0.87
N THR A 339 -5.95 -34.06 -1.31
CA THR A 339 -5.07 -35.12 -1.84
C THR A 339 -4.84 -36.23 -0.80
N GLN A 340 -4.61 -35.87 0.46
CA GLN A 340 -4.44 -36.83 1.56
C GLN A 340 -5.69 -37.66 1.81
N LEU A 341 -6.88 -37.06 1.82
CA LEU A 341 -8.13 -37.76 2.04
C LEU A 341 -8.50 -38.71 0.89
N GLN A 342 -8.19 -38.32 -0.36
CA GLN A 342 -8.37 -39.17 -1.54
C GLN A 342 -7.50 -40.44 -1.40
N GLN A 343 -6.20 -40.25 -1.12
CA GLN A 343 -5.26 -41.38 -0.92
C GLN A 343 -5.65 -42.24 0.28
N GLN A 344 -6.04 -41.64 1.40
CA GLN A 344 -6.46 -42.37 2.59
C GLN A 344 -7.69 -43.24 2.33
N TYR A 345 -8.67 -42.72 1.59
CA TYR A 345 -9.86 -43.48 1.22
C TYR A 345 -9.51 -44.67 0.31
N ASP A 346 -8.67 -44.45 -0.70
CA ASP A 346 -8.14 -45.51 -1.57
C ASP A 346 -7.42 -46.61 -0.76
N ASP A 347 -6.47 -46.21 0.11
CA ASP A 347 -5.65 -47.14 0.88
C ASP A 347 -6.49 -47.98 1.86
N GLU A 348 -7.37 -47.33 2.63
CA GLU A 348 -8.18 -48.01 3.65
C GLU A 348 -9.23 -48.94 3.03
N THR A 349 -9.79 -48.57 1.88
CA THR A 349 -10.74 -49.43 1.16
C THR A 349 -10.06 -50.47 0.27
N ASN A 350 -8.73 -50.47 0.17
CA ASN A 350 -7.98 -51.26 -0.79
C ASN A 350 -8.53 -51.05 -2.22
N HIS A 351 -8.63 -49.78 -2.64
CA HIS A 351 -9.21 -49.33 -3.91
C HIS A 351 -10.61 -49.89 -4.16
N GLY A 352 -11.46 -49.82 -3.13
CA GLY A 352 -12.84 -50.29 -3.19
C GLY A 352 -13.03 -51.80 -3.03
N ILE A 353 -11.99 -52.60 -2.79
CA ILE A 353 -12.14 -54.05 -2.56
C ILE A 353 -12.79 -54.33 -1.18
N ASN A 354 -12.49 -53.52 -0.17
CA ASN A 354 -13.02 -53.67 1.18
C ASN A 354 -14.36 -52.92 1.34
N GLN A 355 -15.45 -53.63 1.11
CA GLN A 355 -16.82 -53.09 1.17
C GLN A 355 -17.19 -52.54 2.56
N GLY A 356 -16.76 -53.19 3.64
CA GLY A 356 -17.05 -52.76 5.01
C GLY A 356 -16.39 -51.43 5.34
N MET A 357 -15.15 -51.23 4.87
CA MET A 357 -14.46 -49.95 5.02
C MET A 357 -15.08 -48.87 4.14
N GLN A 358 -15.46 -49.19 2.90
CA GLN A 358 -16.17 -48.24 2.03
C GLN A 358 -17.49 -47.77 2.68
N ALA A 359 -18.29 -48.68 3.24
CA ALA A 359 -19.52 -48.32 3.95
C ALA A 359 -19.26 -47.38 5.14
N SER A 360 -18.15 -47.59 5.86
CA SER A 360 -17.73 -46.73 6.97
C SER A 360 -17.35 -45.32 6.49
N TRP A 361 -16.60 -45.21 5.39
CA TRP A 361 -16.29 -43.95 4.74
C TRP A 361 -17.53 -43.23 4.20
N VAL A 362 -18.43 -43.97 3.56
CA VAL A 362 -19.72 -43.44 3.07
C VAL A 362 -20.47 -42.78 4.22
N LYS A 363 -20.60 -43.48 5.36
CA LYS A 363 -21.26 -42.93 6.54
C LYS A 363 -20.56 -41.66 7.03
N LYS A 364 -19.23 -41.71 7.22
CA LYS A 364 -18.41 -40.59 7.71
C LYS A 364 -18.58 -39.34 6.85
N ILE A 365 -18.37 -39.47 5.53
CA ILE A 365 -18.41 -38.34 4.59
C ILE A 365 -19.83 -37.78 4.46
N ARG A 366 -20.85 -38.64 4.35
CA ARG A 366 -22.24 -38.21 4.20
C ARG A 366 -22.79 -37.56 5.46
N ASP A 367 -22.41 -38.03 6.65
CA ASP A 367 -22.76 -37.38 7.92
C ASP A 367 -22.11 -36.00 8.02
N GLU A 368 -20.86 -35.86 7.60
CA GLU A 368 -20.18 -34.57 7.56
C GLU A 368 -20.83 -33.60 6.56
N LEU A 369 -21.15 -34.03 5.34
CA LEU A 369 -21.89 -33.21 4.38
C LEU A 369 -23.21 -32.69 4.95
N ARG A 370 -23.98 -33.55 5.62
CA ARG A 370 -25.23 -33.15 6.28
C ARG A 370 -25.01 -32.11 7.37
N SER A 371 -23.88 -32.15 8.09
CA SER A 371 -23.54 -31.13 9.09
C SER A 371 -23.35 -29.73 8.48
N TYR A 372 -23.04 -29.65 7.18
CA TYR A 372 -22.99 -28.42 6.40
C TYR A 372 -24.32 -28.09 5.69
N GLY A 373 -25.39 -28.85 5.94
CA GLY A 373 -26.68 -28.71 5.25
C GLY A 373 -26.66 -29.22 3.80
N ILE A 374 -25.60 -29.90 3.37
CA ILE A 374 -25.49 -30.47 2.04
C ILE A 374 -26.15 -31.85 2.04
N LYS A 375 -27.17 -32.03 1.20
CA LYS A 375 -27.76 -33.34 0.96
C LYS A 375 -26.76 -34.16 0.14
N PRO A 376 -26.29 -35.32 0.63
CA PRO A 376 -25.46 -36.20 -0.19
C PRO A 376 -26.23 -36.70 -1.42
N SER A 377 -25.51 -36.95 -2.51
CA SER A 377 -26.04 -37.56 -3.73
C SER A 377 -26.86 -38.80 -3.39
N ALA A 378 -28.14 -38.80 -3.76
CA ALA A 378 -29.02 -39.94 -3.50
C ALA A 378 -28.73 -41.06 -4.50
N LYS A 379 -28.44 -42.25 -3.96
CA LYS A 379 -28.62 -43.53 -4.64
C LYS A 379 -29.22 -44.51 -3.67
#